data_AF-A0A6N8BJR0-F1
#
_entry.id   AF-A0A6N8BJR0-F1
#
_cell.length_a   1.000
_cell.length_b   1.000
_cell.length_c   1.000
_cell.angle_alpha   90.00
_cell.angle_beta   90.00
_cell.angle_gamma   90.00
#
_symmetry.space_group_name_H-M   'P 1'
#
loop_
_entity.id
_entity.type
_entity.pdbx_description
1 polymer ?
#
loop_
_entity_poly.entity_id
_entity_poly.type
_entity_poly.pdbx_seq_one_letter_code
_entity_poly.pdbx_strand_id
1 'polypeptide(L)'
;MPIYSDTYTKPEQKIVAKFEQVWPGFNQGDFWDRLKCGGYMTLPKTMPLICVYMDCLEKGGPLSPTYLSLWANTFDLPCVEVRDEELMAMESGFSGQRPVDTWKKRMRSLENWRFIKSQSGPRDFQFVLLTNPHLVIKAIHNDASASYDKERRDAIFRILTMKDIDIKGGGFLTLAEIRKREAEVQSRRARRIP
;
A
#
# COMPACT_ATOMS: atom_id res chain seq x y z
N MET A 1 -20.05 19.54 12.91
CA MET A 1 -20.22 19.28 11.47
C MET A 1 -19.60 17.94 11.10
N PRO A 2 -20.37 16.92 10.69
CA PRO A 2 -19.85 15.58 10.40
C PRO A 2 -19.03 15.53 9.10
N ILE A 3 -17.79 15.01 9.16
CA ILE A 3 -16.85 14.96 8.02
C ILE A 3 -16.72 13.52 7.47
N TYR A 4 -17.20 12.49 8.18
CA TYR A 4 -17.02 11.08 7.78
C TYR A 4 -18.19 10.12 8.15
N SER A 5 -19.26 10.61 8.79
CA SER A 5 -20.49 9.87 9.15
C SER A 5 -21.63 10.86 9.32
N ASP A 6 -22.91 10.47 9.29
CA ASP A 6 -24.01 11.42 9.55
C ASP A 6 -24.02 11.93 11.01
N THR A 7 -23.42 11.16 11.91
CA THR A 7 -23.28 11.48 13.34
C THR A 7 -21.92 11.06 13.86
N TYR A 8 -21.23 11.97 14.57
CA TYR A 8 -19.97 11.66 15.23
C TYR A 8 -20.17 10.80 16.48
N THR A 9 -19.26 9.85 16.66
CA THR A 9 -19.06 9.15 17.93
C THR A 9 -18.60 10.12 19.03
N LYS A 10 -18.79 9.76 20.31
CA LYS A 10 -18.37 10.60 21.45
C LYS A 10 -16.88 11.01 21.40
N PRO A 11 -15.92 10.13 21.01
CA PRO A 11 -14.53 10.54 20.82
C PRO A 11 -14.34 11.57 19.70
N GLU A 12 -15.00 11.39 18.56
CA GLU A 12 -14.91 12.32 17.42
C GLU A 12 -15.50 13.68 17.77
N GLN A 13 -16.60 13.73 18.52
CA GLN A 13 -17.18 14.98 19.02
C GLN A 13 -16.17 15.78 19.87
N LYS A 14 -15.37 15.11 20.71
CA LYS A 14 -14.31 15.78 21.49
C LYS A 14 -13.21 16.34 20.60
N ILE A 15 -12.82 15.61 19.55
CA ILE A 15 -11.82 16.07 18.58
C ILE A 15 -12.34 17.30 17.84
N VAL A 16 -13.59 17.26 17.37
CA VAL A 16 -14.25 18.36 16.65
C VAL A 16 -14.37 19.59 17.53
N ALA A 17 -14.81 19.46 18.78
CA ALA A 17 -14.86 20.59 19.72
C ALA A 17 -13.48 21.22 19.94
N LYS A 18 -12.42 20.40 20.01
CA LYS A 18 -11.04 20.89 20.09
C LYS A 18 -10.61 21.57 18.79
N PHE A 19 -11.01 21.06 17.64
CA PHE A 19 -10.72 21.67 16.34
C PHE A 19 -11.40 23.04 16.22
N GLU A 20 -12.67 23.16 16.62
CA GLU A 20 -13.40 24.43 16.63
C GLU A 20 -12.74 25.46 17.57
N GLN A 21 -12.20 25.02 18.71
CA GLN A 21 -11.46 25.88 19.62
C GLN A 21 -10.14 26.38 19.02
N VAL A 22 -9.39 25.52 18.33
CA VAL A 22 -8.06 25.84 17.80
C VAL A 22 -8.14 26.57 16.45
N TRP A 23 -9.12 26.22 15.62
CA TRP A 23 -9.36 26.76 14.29
C TRP A 23 -10.80 27.29 14.18
N PRO A 24 -11.09 28.44 14.79
CA PRO A 24 -12.42 29.02 14.73
C PRO A 24 -12.77 29.39 13.28
N GLY A 25 -14.00 29.08 12.86
CA GLY A 25 -14.53 29.42 11.53
C GLY A 25 -14.18 28.44 10.40
N PHE A 26 -13.49 27.33 10.70
CA PHE A 26 -13.23 26.27 9.73
C PHE A 26 -14.55 25.59 9.30
N ASN A 27 -14.75 25.38 8.00
CA ASN A 27 -16.00 24.85 7.44
C ASN A 27 -15.80 23.59 6.58
N GLN A 28 -16.90 22.94 6.17
CA GLN A 28 -16.85 21.65 5.46
C GLN A 28 -16.19 21.75 4.08
N GLY A 29 -16.35 22.90 3.42
CA GLY A 29 -15.79 23.17 2.10
C GLY A 29 -14.27 23.29 2.11
N ASP A 30 -13.66 23.42 3.28
CA ASP A 30 -12.22 23.46 3.44
C ASP A 30 -11.59 22.05 3.49
N PHE A 31 -12.42 20.98 3.49
CA PHE A 31 -11.97 19.59 3.47
C PHE A 31 -12.37 18.89 2.17
N TRP A 32 -11.52 17.95 1.74
CA TRP A 32 -11.98 16.87 0.88
C TRP A 32 -12.80 15.93 1.77
N ASP A 33 -14.11 15.90 1.54
CA ASP A 33 -15.08 15.11 2.30
C ASP A 33 -15.46 13.83 1.54
N ARG A 34 -15.28 12.65 2.17
CA ARG A 34 -15.54 11.35 1.54
C ARG A 34 -17.00 11.06 1.26
N LEU A 35 -17.90 11.77 1.92
CA LEU A 35 -19.34 11.65 1.71
C LEU A 35 -19.81 12.47 0.51
N LYS A 36 -19.02 13.49 0.11
CA LYS A 36 -19.36 14.41 -0.99
C LYS A 36 -18.47 14.27 -2.22
N CYS A 37 -17.23 13.81 -2.04
CA CYS A 37 -16.24 13.67 -3.08
C CYS A 37 -15.85 12.19 -3.23
N GLY A 38 -15.73 11.73 -4.47
CA GLY A 38 -15.20 10.40 -4.79
C GLY A 38 -13.67 10.34 -4.77
N GLY A 39 -13.12 9.18 -5.14
CA GLY A 39 -11.67 8.99 -5.31
C GLY A 39 -10.89 8.66 -4.04
N TYR A 40 -11.57 8.15 -3.00
CA TYR A 40 -10.91 7.67 -1.80
C TYR A 40 -10.46 6.23 -1.96
N MET A 41 -9.26 5.93 -1.47
CA MET A 41 -8.77 4.56 -1.33
C MET A 41 -8.60 4.18 0.15
N THR A 42 -8.77 2.90 0.46
CA THR A 42 -8.49 2.35 1.78
C THR A 42 -7.05 1.88 1.83
N LEU A 43 -6.23 2.51 2.69
CA LEU A 43 -4.83 2.15 2.89
C LEU A 43 -4.57 1.59 4.30
N PRO A 44 -3.66 0.62 4.44
CA PRO A 44 -3.12 0.23 5.75
C PRO A 44 -2.50 1.43 6.47
N LYS A 45 -2.80 1.63 7.76
CA LYS A 45 -2.17 2.71 8.57
C LYS A 45 -0.65 2.53 8.75
N THR A 46 -0.14 1.35 8.42
CA THR A 46 1.29 1.01 8.34
C THR A 46 1.94 1.39 7.02
N MET A 47 1.17 1.80 5.99
CA MET A 47 1.68 2.15 4.66
C MET A 47 2.87 3.13 4.69
N PRO A 48 2.89 4.19 5.53
CA PRO A 48 4.05 5.07 5.59
C PRO A 48 5.36 4.33 5.94
N LEU A 49 5.31 3.36 6.86
CA LEU A 49 6.49 2.56 7.22
C LEU A 49 6.85 1.52 6.15
N ILE A 50 5.85 0.99 5.44
CA ILE A 50 6.06 0.13 4.27
C ILE A 50 6.83 0.91 3.19
N CYS A 51 6.40 2.13 2.86
CA CYS A 51 7.07 3.00 1.90
C CYS A 51 8.53 3.25 2.27
N VAL A 52 8.79 3.61 3.54
CA VAL A 52 10.14 3.84 4.04
C VAL A 52 11.00 2.57 3.94
N TYR A 53 10.43 1.40 4.24
CA TYR A 53 11.14 0.12 4.09
C TYR A 53 11.51 -0.15 2.63
N MET A 54 10.56 0.05 1.71
CA MET A 54 10.76 -0.20 0.27
C MET A 54 11.88 0.67 -0.32
N ASP A 55 11.93 1.94 0.09
CA ASP A 55 12.96 2.87 -0.40
C ASP A 55 14.36 2.55 0.16
N CYS A 56 14.46 1.65 1.14
CA CYS A 56 15.73 1.11 1.64
C CYS A 56 16.15 -0.19 0.96
N LEU A 57 15.46 -0.66 -0.08
CA LEU A 57 15.80 -1.93 -0.75
C LEU A 57 16.82 -1.78 -1.87
N GLU A 58 16.84 -0.63 -2.54
CA GLU A 58 17.69 -0.42 -3.71
C GLU A 58 18.30 0.98 -3.74
N LYS A 59 19.52 1.08 -4.29
CA LYS A 59 20.16 2.36 -4.63
C LYS A 59 19.56 3.01 -5.86
N GLY A 60 18.72 2.28 -6.62
CA GLY A 60 18.17 2.70 -7.90
C GLY A 60 17.20 3.88 -7.81
N GLY A 61 16.82 4.31 -6.61
CA GLY A 61 15.86 5.36 -6.29
C GLY A 61 14.61 4.81 -5.59
N PRO A 62 13.75 5.68 -5.05
CA PRO A 62 12.60 5.26 -4.26
C PRO A 62 11.60 4.45 -5.10
N LEU A 63 11.05 3.41 -4.49
CA LEU A 63 10.01 2.54 -5.04
C LEU A 63 8.62 2.98 -4.57
N SER A 64 8.56 3.64 -3.41
CA SER A 64 7.32 3.97 -2.73
C SER A 64 6.34 4.84 -3.52
N PRO A 65 6.75 5.85 -4.33
CA PRO A 65 5.80 6.66 -5.09
C PRO A 65 5.08 5.83 -6.15
N THR A 66 5.80 4.95 -6.85
CA THR A 66 5.21 4.03 -7.84
C THR A 66 4.24 3.06 -7.19
N TYR A 67 4.60 2.52 -6.02
CA TYR A 67 3.71 1.63 -5.28
C TYR A 67 2.45 2.35 -4.80
N LEU A 68 2.57 3.58 -4.32
CA LEU A 68 1.43 4.38 -3.86
C LEU A 68 0.49 4.77 -5.00
N SER A 69 1.02 5.11 -6.19
CA SER A 69 0.21 5.35 -7.40
C SER A 69 -0.59 4.11 -7.78
N LEU A 70 0.01 2.90 -7.72
CA LEU A 70 -0.76 1.67 -7.93
C LEU A 70 -1.90 1.51 -6.92
N TRP A 71 -1.64 1.73 -5.62
CA TRP A 71 -2.70 1.67 -4.60
C TRP A 71 -3.82 2.68 -4.87
N ALA A 72 -3.48 3.90 -5.28
CA ALA A 72 -4.45 4.94 -5.61
C ALA A 72 -5.37 4.57 -6.79
N ASN A 73 -4.89 3.69 -7.68
CA ASN A 73 -5.63 3.19 -8.83
C ASN A 73 -6.34 1.85 -8.59
N THR A 74 -6.42 1.39 -7.34
CA THR A 74 -7.22 0.21 -6.99
C THR A 74 -8.70 0.58 -6.76
N PHE A 75 -9.61 -0.28 -7.21
CA PHE A 75 -11.06 -0.16 -6.96
C PHE A 75 -11.50 -1.30 -6.03
N ASP A 76 -11.33 -1.13 -4.72
CA ASP A 76 -11.63 -2.08 -3.62
C ASP A 76 -11.02 -3.51 -3.73
N LEU A 77 -10.40 -3.83 -4.85
CA LEU A 77 -9.65 -5.06 -5.13
C LEU A 77 -8.17 -4.72 -5.18
N PRO A 78 -7.26 -5.62 -4.71
CA PRO A 78 -5.82 -5.37 -4.72
C PRO A 78 -5.23 -5.55 -6.13
N CYS A 79 -5.92 -5.13 -7.19
CA CYS A 79 -5.47 -5.22 -8.56
C CYS A 79 -5.72 -3.93 -9.34
N VAL A 80 -4.84 -3.69 -10.32
CA VAL A 80 -4.89 -2.53 -11.21
C VAL A 80 -4.82 -3.03 -12.65
N GLU A 81 -5.70 -2.51 -13.50
CA GLU A 81 -5.56 -2.60 -14.95
C GLU A 81 -4.87 -1.32 -15.44
N VAL A 82 -3.63 -1.44 -15.93
CA VAL A 82 -2.87 -0.30 -16.44
C VAL A 82 -3.35 0.03 -17.87
N ARG A 83 -4.11 1.12 -17.96
CA ARG A 83 -4.66 1.63 -19.22
C ARG A 83 -3.79 2.72 -19.84
N ASP A 84 -3.10 3.49 -19.01
CA ASP A 84 -2.29 4.64 -19.42
C ASP A 84 -0.96 4.63 -18.65
N GLU A 85 0.13 4.28 -19.34
CA GLU A 85 1.46 4.23 -18.73
C GLU A 85 2.05 5.62 -18.46
N GLU A 86 1.64 6.64 -19.21
CA GLU A 86 2.12 8.01 -19.04
C GLU A 86 1.52 8.63 -17.78
N LEU A 87 0.21 8.43 -17.57
CA LEU A 87 -0.46 8.85 -16.33
C LEU A 87 0.16 8.17 -15.12
N MET A 88 0.36 6.85 -15.15
CA MET A 88 0.99 6.11 -14.05
C MET A 88 2.41 6.59 -13.76
N ALA A 89 3.18 6.91 -14.81
CA ALA A 89 4.52 7.47 -14.64
C ALA A 89 4.48 8.86 -13.97
N MET A 90 3.55 9.73 -14.40
CA MET A 90 3.37 11.07 -13.84
C MET A 90 2.91 11.03 -12.38
N GLU A 91 1.93 10.18 -12.05
CA GLU A 91 1.46 9.97 -10.67
C GLU A 91 2.56 9.40 -9.76
N SER A 92 3.46 8.61 -10.33
CA SER A 92 4.67 8.12 -9.63
C SER A 92 5.74 9.21 -9.47
N GLY A 93 5.50 10.42 -9.98
CA GLY A 93 6.42 11.56 -9.92
C GLY A 93 7.51 11.56 -11.00
N PHE A 94 7.42 10.71 -12.02
CA PHE A 94 8.39 10.70 -13.12
C PHE A 94 7.99 11.68 -14.22
N SER A 95 8.94 12.52 -14.61
CA SER A 95 8.80 13.49 -15.69
C SER A 95 10.10 13.55 -16.53
N GLY A 96 10.10 14.34 -17.60
CA GLY A 96 11.27 14.54 -18.46
C GLY A 96 11.29 13.62 -19.68
N GLN A 97 12.48 13.21 -20.13
CA GLN A 97 12.65 12.58 -21.44
C GLN A 97 12.19 11.13 -21.53
N ARG A 98 12.22 10.38 -20.41
CA ARG A 98 11.88 8.94 -20.38
C ARG A 98 11.08 8.54 -19.13
N PRO A 99 9.93 9.18 -18.86
CA PRO A 99 9.15 8.94 -17.64
C PRO A 99 8.62 7.51 -17.60
N VAL A 100 8.07 7.02 -18.70
CA VAL A 100 7.52 5.66 -18.82
C VAL A 100 8.61 4.59 -18.65
N ASP A 101 9.79 4.75 -19.27
CA ASP A 101 10.89 3.79 -19.09
C ASP A 101 11.37 3.72 -17.62
N THR A 102 11.41 4.88 -16.96
CA THR A 102 11.80 4.98 -15.54
C THR A 102 10.75 4.31 -14.66
N TRP A 103 9.47 4.56 -14.94
CA TRP A 103 8.36 3.88 -14.30
C TRP A 103 8.42 2.36 -14.48
N LYS A 104 8.63 1.86 -15.71
CA LYS A 104 8.78 0.41 -15.99
C LYS A 104 9.96 -0.21 -15.24
N LYS A 105 11.07 0.52 -15.06
CA LYS A 105 12.18 0.05 -14.21
C LYS A 105 11.75 -0.11 -12.76
N ARG A 106 10.96 0.82 -12.21
CA ARG A 106 10.41 0.71 -10.85
C ARG A 106 9.40 -0.41 -10.71
N MET A 107 8.52 -0.60 -11.70
CA MET A 107 7.61 -1.74 -11.75
C MET A 107 8.38 -3.06 -11.71
N ARG A 108 9.46 -3.20 -12.48
CA ARG A 108 10.36 -4.37 -12.41
C ARG A 108 10.99 -4.55 -11.04
N SER A 109 11.50 -3.49 -10.42
CA SER A 109 12.03 -3.58 -9.04
C SER A 109 10.95 -4.03 -8.04
N LEU A 110 9.74 -3.47 -8.11
CA LEU A 110 8.62 -3.86 -7.26
C LEU A 110 8.26 -5.34 -7.42
N GLU A 111 8.29 -5.85 -8.64
CA GLU A 111 8.05 -7.26 -8.94
C GLU A 111 9.19 -8.16 -8.47
N ASN A 112 10.45 -7.74 -8.66
CA ASN A 112 11.64 -8.45 -8.16
C ASN A 112 11.59 -8.64 -6.64
N TRP A 113 11.19 -7.60 -5.91
CA TRP A 113 10.99 -7.65 -4.46
C TRP A 113 9.65 -8.26 -4.04
N ARG A 114 8.81 -8.69 -4.99
CA ARG A 114 7.53 -9.39 -4.79
C ARG A 114 6.42 -8.54 -4.15
N PHE A 115 6.55 -7.21 -4.13
CA PHE A 115 5.47 -6.31 -3.70
C PHE A 115 4.30 -6.29 -4.68
N ILE A 116 4.58 -6.63 -5.94
CA ILE A 116 3.57 -6.81 -6.97
C ILE A 116 3.79 -8.14 -7.70
N LYS A 117 2.74 -8.61 -8.37
CA LYS A 117 2.82 -9.56 -9.48
C LYS A 117 2.20 -8.89 -10.69
N SER A 118 2.75 -9.11 -11.87
CA SER A 118 2.18 -8.57 -13.09
C SER A 118 1.91 -9.64 -14.14
N GLN A 119 0.99 -9.32 -15.06
CA GLN A 119 0.74 -10.08 -16.26
C GLN A 119 0.76 -9.11 -17.45
N SER A 120 1.58 -9.43 -18.44
CA SER A 120 1.58 -8.72 -19.72
C SER A 120 0.45 -9.21 -20.62
N GLY A 121 -0.12 -8.28 -21.37
CA GLY A 121 -0.94 -8.57 -22.55
C GLY A 121 -0.31 -7.88 -23.76
N PRO A 122 -1.00 -6.97 -24.46
CA PRO A 122 -0.38 -6.16 -25.52
C PRO A 122 0.70 -5.19 -24.98
N ARG A 123 0.68 -4.92 -23.67
CA ARG A 123 1.64 -4.05 -22.97
C ARG A 123 2.19 -4.77 -21.75
N ASP A 124 3.40 -4.38 -21.36
CA ASP A 124 3.98 -4.78 -20.08
C ASP A 124 3.12 -4.26 -18.92
N PHE A 125 3.04 -5.02 -17.83
CA PHE A 125 2.31 -4.63 -16.63
C PHE A 125 0.82 -4.29 -16.84
N GLN A 126 0.16 -4.84 -17.87
CA GLN A 126 -1.25 -4.54 -18.14
C GLN A 126 -2.15 -4.86 -16.95
N PHE A 127 -1.91 -5.98 -16.27
CA PHE A 127 -2.61 -6.33 -15.04
C PHE A 127 -1.61 -6.48 -13.91
N VAL A 128 -1.85 -5.78 -12.80
CA VAL A 128 -0.96 -5.77 -11.63
C VAL A 128 -1.74 -6.17 -10.39
N LEU A 129 -1.25 -7.17 -9.67
CA LEU A 129 -1.76 -7.59 -8.37
C LEU A 129 -0.82 -7.07 -7.27
N LEU A 130 -1.38 -6.36 -6.29
CA LEU A 130 -0.68 -5.90 -5.10
C LEU A 130 -0.66 -7.03 -4.06
N THR A 131 0.54 -7.47 -3.68
CA THR A 131 0.69 -8.51 -2.65
C THR A 131 0.59 -7.90 -1.26
N ASN A 132 0.37 -8.71 -0.21
CA ASN A 132 0.40 -8.22 1.16
C ASN A 132 1.84 -7.75 1.50
N PRO A 133 2.08 -6.43 1.67
CA PRO A 133 3.42 -5.89 1.82
C PRO A 133 4.09 -6.31 3.13
N HIS A 134 3.33 -6.57 4.20
CA HIS A 134 3.89 -7.00 5.48
C HIS A 134 4.58 -8.36 5.36
N LEU A 135 4.01 -9.29 4.61
CA LEU A 135 4.62 -10.61 4.40
C LEU A 135 5.88 -10.54 3.57
N VAL A 136 5.85 -9.71 2.52
CA VAL A 136 7.00 -9.48 1.66
C VAL A 136 8.16 -8.96 2.50
N ILE A 137 7.89 -7.94 3.31
CA ILE A 137 8.87 -7.37 4.24
C ILE A 137 9.39 -8.42 5.22
N LYS A 138 8.51 -9.24 5.82
CA LYS A 138 8.92 -10.33 6.72
C LYS A 138 9.83 -11.35 6.02
N ALA A 139 9.51 -11.70 4.77
CA ALA A 139 10.33 -12.61 3.97
C ALA A 139 11.71 -12.02 3.66
N ILE A 140 11.77 -10.75 3.26
CA ILE A 140 13.03 -10.04 2.97
C ILE A 140 13.88 -9.86 4.25
N HIS A 141 13.26 -9.66 5.41
CA HIS A 141 13.98 -9.57 6.68
C HIS A 141 14.61 -10.91 7.09
N ASN A 142 13.93 -12.02 6.80
CA ASN A 142 14.43 -13.36 7.08
C ASN A 142 15.47 -13.87 6.05
N ASP A 143 15.64 -13.17 4.93
CA ASP A 143 16.59 -13.51 3.89
C ASP A 143 17.97 -12.90 4.18
N ALA A 144 18.94 -13.76 4.51
CA ALA A 144 20.32 -13.34 4.78
C ALA A 144 21.05 -12.77 3.55
N SER A 145 20.56 -13.07 2.34
CA SER A 145 21.15 -12.59 1.08
C SER A 145 20.67 -11.19 0.68
N ALA A 146 19.64 -10.64 1.35
CA ALA A 146 19.15 -9.29 1.10
C ALA A 146 20.23 -8.27 1.45
N SER A 147 20.99 -7.83 0.44
CA SER A 147 22.34 -7.28 0.62
C SER A 147 22.39 -5.80 0.98
N TYR A 148 21.26 -5.08 0.99
CA TYR A 148 21.27 -3.62 1.14
C TYR A 148 20.75 -3.15 2.50
N ASP A 149 21.50 -2.22 3.11
CA ASP A 149 21.20 -1.46 4.32
C ASP A 149 20.48 -2.25 5.43
N LYS A 150 21.07 -3.38 5.82
CA LYS A 150 20.47 -4.34 6.75
C LYS A 150 20.10 -3.67 8.08
N GLU A 151 20.98 -2.86 8.65
CA GLU A 151 20.75 -2.21 9.94
C GLU A 151 19.50 -1.31 9.92
N ARG A 152 19.39 -0.47 8.88
CA ARG A 152 18.22 0.40 8.72
C ARG A 152 16.95 -0.40 8.47
N ARG A 153 17.01 -1.44 7.62
CA ARG A 153 15.87 -2.34 7.37
C ARG A 153 15.40 -3.01 8.65
N ASP A 154 16.33 -3.48 9.48
CA ASP A 154 16.02 -4.12 10.76
C ASP A 154 15.36 -3.14 11.74
N ALA A 155 15.83 -1.88 11.78
CA ALA A 155 15.20 -0.85 12.59
C ALA A 155 13.76 -0.53 12.14
N ILE A 156 13.54 -0.36 10.83
CA ILE A 156 12.21 -0.11 10.27
C ILE A 156 11.28 -1.30 10.52
N PHE A 157 11.77 -2.53 10.32
CA PHE A 157 10.99 -3.75 10.53
C PHE A 157 10.47 -3.86 11.97
N ARG A 158 11.32 -3.53 12.96
CA ARG A 158 10.91 -3.50 14.37
C ARG A 158 9.78 -2.51 14.61
N ILE A 159 9.93 -1.27 14.15
CA ILE A 159 8.92 -0.20 14.34
C ILE A 159 7.61 -0.56 13.61
N LEU A 160 7.70 -1.10 12.40
CA LEU A 160 6.56 -1.56 11.62
C LEU A 160 5.80 -2.67 12.36
N THR A 161 6.50 -3.63 12.95
CA THR A 161 5.90 -4.71 13.73
C THR A 161 5.20 -4.18 14.98
N MET A 162 5.85 -3.27 15.71
CA MET A 162 5.23 -2.63 16.89
C MET A 162 3.97 -1.86 16.50
N LYS A 163 4.02 -1.04 15.45
CA LYS A 163 2.86 -0.29 14.98
C LYS A 163 1.71 -1.20 14.56
N ASP A 164 1.99 -2.30 13.85
CA ASP A 164 0.96 -3.28 13.47
C ASP A 164 0.27 -3.89 14.69
N ILE A 165 1.04 -4.21 15.75
CA ILE A 165 0.49 -4.72 17.01
C ILE A 165 -0.38 -3.65 17.70
N ASP A 166 0.14 -2.43 17.85
CA ASP A 166 -0.54 -1.34 18.58
C ASP A 166 -1.90 -0.98 17.97
N ILE A 167 -1.97 -0.96 16.63
CA ILE A 167 -3.22 -0.68 15.92
C ILE A 167 -4.09 -1.92 15.73
N LYS A 168 -3.66 -3.09 16.21
CA LYS A 168 -4.29 -4.40 15.96
C LYS A 168 -4.51 -4.67 14.47
N GLY A 169 -3.50 -4.31 13.66
CA GLY A 169 -3.57 -4.31 12.20
C GLY A 169 -3.58 -5.71 11.57
N GLY A 170 -2.89 -6.67 12.19
CA GLY A 170 -2.88 -8.06 11.72
C GLY A 170 -2.16 -8.25 10.38
N GLY A 171 -1.29 -7.33 9.98
CA GLY A 171 -0.57 -7.37 8.69
C GLY A 171 0.39 -8.54 8.57
N PHE A 172 1.08 -8.90 9.66
CA PHE A 172 2.02 -10.04 9.74
C PHE A 172 1.36 -11.38 10.08
N LEU A 173 0.02 -11.35 10.21
CA LEU A 173 -0.92 -12.39 10.65
C LEU A 173 -0.83 -12.73 12.13
N THR A 174 -1.95 -12.92 12.85
CA THR A 174 -2.85 -14.08 12.71
C THR A 174 -4.33 -13.75 13.02
N LEU A 175 -5.28 -14.46 12.41
CA LEU A 175 -6.53 -14.86 13.11
C LEU A 175 -6.71 -16.37 12.84
N ALA A 176 -6.19 -17.21 13.76
CA ALA A 176 -5.32 -18.38 13.46
C ALA A 176 -4.79 -18.44 12.02
N GLU A 177 -4.05 -17.39 11.70
CA GLU A 177 -3.24 -17.19 10.49
C GLU A 177 -4.09 -17.19 9.25
N ILE A 178 -5.11 -16.34 9.36
CA ILE A 178 -6.19 -16.22 8.42
C ILE A 178 -6.72 -17.64 8.19
N ARG A 179 -7.08 -18.26 9.33
CA ARG A 179 -7.50 -19.65 9.61
C ARG A 179 -7.17 -20.66 8.54
N LYS A 180 -5.87 -20.97 8.62
CA LYS A 180 -5.04 -21.84 7.81
C LYS A 180 -4.78 -21.26 6.43
N ARG A 181 -4.68 -19.93 6.32
CA ARG A 181 -4.66 -19.12 5.09
C ARG A 181 -5.30 -19.85 3.94
N GLU A 182 -6.61 -19.69 3.85
CA GLU A 182 -7.30 -20.33 2.76
C GLU A 182 -7.18 -21.86 2.84
N ALA A 183 -7.00 -22.49 4.01
CA ALA A 183 -6.76 -23.93 4.23
C ALA A 183 -6.14 -24.66 3.03
N GLU A 184 -5.14 -24.01 2.44
CA GLU A 184 -4.45 -24.44 1.23
C GLU A 184 -4.91 -23.81 -0.11
N VAL A 185 -5.51 -22.63 -0.21
CA VAL A 185 -6.14 -22.11 -1.45
C VAL A 185 -6.92 -23.18 -2.26
N GLN A 186 -7.68 -24.12 -1.72
CA GLN A 186 -7.96 -24.67 -0.40
C GLN A 186 -7.89 -26.16 -0.71
N SER A 187 -6.95 -26.91 -0.12
CA SER A 187 -6.45 -28.17 -0.68
C SER A 187 -5.98 -28.06 -2.15
N ARG A 188 -5.64 -26.82 -2.56
CA ARG A 188 -5.17 -26.38 -3.88
C ARG A 188 -5.94 -26.97 -5.04
N ARG A 189 -7.22 -26.64 -5.21
CA ARG A 189 -7.97 -27.26 -6.31
C ARG A 189 -7.81 -28.81 -6.25
N ALA A 190 -7.86 -29.36 -5.03
CA ALA A 190 -7.64 -30.79 -4.78
C ALA A 190 -8.35 -31.56 -5.86
N ARG A 191 -7.59 -32.36 -6.61
CA ARG A 191 -8.04 -32.99 -7.85
C ARG A 191 -8.11 -31.98 -9.00
N ARG A 192 -7.02 -31.83 -9.74
CA ARG A 192 -7.12 -31.65 -11.20
C ARG A 192 -7.36 -33.01 -11.86
N ILE A 193 -8.36 -33.76 -11.39
CA ILE A 193 -8.82 -35.03 -12.00
C ILE A 193 -10.00 -34.69 -12.93
N PRO A 194 -10.12 -35.34 -14.11
CA PRO A 194 -9.18 -36.33 -14.67
C PRO A 194 -7.93 -35.70 -15.26
#